data_AF-A0A392PT00-F1
#
_entry.id   AF-A0A392PT00-F1
#
_cell.length_a   1.000
_cell.length_b   1.000
_cell.length_c   1.000
_cell.angle_alpha   90.00
_cell.angle_beta   90.00
_cell.angle_gamma   90.00
#
_symmetry.space_group_name_H-M   'P 1'
#
loop_
_entity.id
_entity.type
_entity.pdbx_description
1 polymer ?
#
loop_
_entity_poly.entity_id
_entity_poly.type
_entity_poly.pdbx_seq_one_letter_code
_entity_poly.pdbx_strand_id
1 'polypeptide(L)'
;MDEISTGLDSSTTYQIIRYLRHSTHALDATTIISLLQPAPETYELFDDVILLSEGQIVYQGPRESALEFFKLMGFTCPERKNVADFLQEVTSKKDQEQYWSVLDRPYRYVPVGKFAQAFSLYREGKILSEELNIPFDKRNNHPAALATCSYGAKRLELLKINYQWQKLLIKRNAFIYIFKFVQVILRLLNRK
;
A
#
# COMPACT_ATOMS: atom_id res chain seq x y z
N MET A 1 -1.61 -4.11 -2.70
CA MET A 1 -2.29 -4.57 -1.48
C MET A 1 -2.49 -3.36 -0.60
N ASP A 2 -3.69 -3.18 -0.05
CA ASP A 2 -4.04 -1.97 0.69
C ASP A 2 -4.09 -2.23 2.20
N GLU A 3 -3.42 -1.38 2.99
CA GLU A 3 -3.46 -1.33 4.46
C GLU A 3 -3.28 -2.68 5.19
N ILE A 4 -2.41 -3.55 4.68
CA ILE A 4 -2.24 -4.93 5.21
C ILE A 4 -1.64 -5.00 6.62
N SER A 5 -1.13 -3.89 7.16
CA SER A 5 -0.62 -3.81 8.53
C SER A 5 -1.71 -3.51 9.58
N THR A 6 -2.92 -3.12 9.15
CA THR A 6 -3.98 -2.73 10.09
C THR A 6 -4.49 -3.94 10.89
N GLY A 7 -4.32 -3.90 12.21
CA GLY A 7 -4.73 -4.98 13.11
C GLY A 7 -3.77 -6.16 13.21
N LEU A 8 -2.57 -6.07 12.63
CA LEU A 8 -1.49 -7.04 12.82
C LEU A 8 -0.42 -6.48 13.75
N ASP A 9 0.29 -7.38 14.43
CA ASP A 9 1.51 -7.02 15.15
C ASP A 9 2.67 -6.76 14.16
N SER A 10 3.69 -6.03 14.62
CA SER A 10 4.84 -5.64 13.81
C SER A 10 5.60 -6.86 13.28
N SER A 11 5.68 -7.95 14.06
CA SER A 11 6.42 -9.15 13.67
C SER A 11 5.71 -9.93 12.56
N THR A 12 4.39 -10.07 12.64
CA THR A 12 3.58 -10.70 11.59
C THR A 12 3.63 -9.86 10.31
N THR A 13 3.53 -8.53 10.43
CA THR A 13 3.62 -7.61 9.29
C THR A 13 4.96 -7.79 8.57
N TYR A 14 6.07 -7.81 9.31
CA TYR A 14 7.41 -8.03 8.74
C TYR A 14 7.50 -9.37 7.98
N GLN A 15 6.96 -10.46 8.53
CA GLN A 15 6.97 -11.77 7.87
C GLN A 15 6.17 -11.76 6.56
N ILE A 16 5.00 -11.11 6.54
CA ILE A 16 4.17 -10.98 5.34
C ILE A 16 4.92 -10.19 4.26
N ILE A 17 5.48 -9.02 4.60
CA ILE A 17 6.21 -8.19 3.65
C ILE A 17 7.44 -8.93 3.11
N ARG A 18 8.18 -9.63 3.97
CA ARG A 18 9.33 -10.44 3.56
C ARG A 18 8.93 -11.55 2.58
N TYR A 19 7.82 -12.24 2.84
CA TYR A 19 7.29 -13.26 1.93
C TYR A 19 6.88 -12.67 0.59
N LEU A 20 6.19 -11.51 0.60
CA LEU A 20 5.78 -10.81 -0.62
C LEU A 20 6.99 -10.37 -1.44
N ARG A 21 8.03 -9.83 -0.80
CA ARG A 21 9.29 -9.48 -1.48
C ARG A 21 9.91 -10.69 -2.17
N HIS A 22 10.10 -11.80 -1.45
CA HIS A 22 10.64 -13.03 -2.05
C HIS A 22 9.77 -13.54 -3.21
N SER A 23 8.45 -13.51 -3.06
CA SER A 23 7.52 -13.95 -4.11
C SER A 23 7.61 -13.06 -5.35
N THR A 24 7.77 -11.75 -5.14
CA THR A 24 7.90 -10.74 -6.21
C THR A 24 9.16 -10.99 -7.02
N HIS A 25 10.30 -11.19 -6.34
CA HIS A 25 11.57 -11.48 -6.99
C HIS A 25 11.60 -12.86 -7.65
N ALA A 26 10.95 -13.87 -7.05
CA ALA A 26 10.92 -15.23 -7.60
C ALA A 26 10.00 -15.36 -8.84
N LEU A 27 8.93 -14.58 -8.90
CA LEU A 27 7.94 -14.62 -9.99
C LEU A 27 8.18 -13.56 -11.06
N ASP A 28 9.21 -12.72 -10.90
CA ASP A 28 9.45 -11.54 -11.74
C ASP A 28 8.18 -10.68 -11.88
N ALA A 29 7.49 -10.49 -10.75
CA ALA A 29 6.22 -9.78 -10.67
C ALA A 29 6.42 -8.37 -10.12
N THR A 30 5.39 -7.52 -10.24
CA THR A 30 5.38 -6.19 -9.61
C THR A 30 4.37 -6.17 -8.47
N THR A 31 4.83 -5.88 -7.26
CA THR A 31 3.98 -5.81 -6.06
C THR A 31 3.96 -4.39 -5.50
N ILE A 32 2.79 -3.76 -5.52
CA ILE A 32 2.57 -2.44 -4.92
C ILE A 32 1.85 -2.64 -3.58
N ILE A 33 2.36 -2.03 -2.51
CA ILE A 33 1.82 -2.13 -1.15
C ILE A 33 1.74 -0.73 -0.55
N SER A 34 0.60 -0.38 0.04
CA SER A 34 0.46 0.79 0.92
C SER A 34 0.59 0.33 2.38
N LEU A 35 1.40 1.04 3.18
CA LEU A 35 1.53 0.82 4.62
C LEU A 35 1.34 2.14 5.35
N LEU A 36 0.54 2.10 6.42
CA LEU A 36 0.44 3.21 7.36
C LEU A 36 1.52 3.01 8.44
N GLN A 37 2.50 3.92 8.49
CA GLN A 37 3.55 3.98 9.51
C GLN A 37 4.28 2.63 9.77
N PRO A 38 5.01 2.10 8.78
CA PRO A 38 5.72 0.85 8.95
C PRO A 38 6.84 0.96 9.99
N ALA A 39 7.07 -0.13 10.72
CA ALA A 39 8.26 -0.29 11.55
C ALA A 39 9.53 -0.17 10.70
N PRO A 40 10.66 0.32 11.26
CA PRO A 40 11.90 0.50 10.51
C PRO A 40 12.34 -0.75 9.75
N GLU A 41 12.27 -1.91 10.40
CA GLU A 41 12.67 -3.20 9.82
C GLU A 41 11.82 -3.57 8.60
N THR A 42 10.54 -3.18 8.61
CA THR A 42 9.62 -3.40 7.49
C THR A 42 9.87 -2.40 6.37
N TYR A 43 10.19 -1.14 6.69
CA TYR A 43 10.56 -0.13 5.71
C TYR A 43 11.81 -0.55 4.91
N GLU A 44 12.81 -1.14 5.57
CA GLU A 44 14.04 -1.64 4.93
C GLU A 44 13.80 -2.80 3.94
N LEU A 45 12.62 -3.42 3.92
CA LEU A 45 12.30 -4.50 2.97
C LEU A 45 11.85 -3.98 1.60
N PHE A 46 11.56 -2.67 1.47
CA PHE A 46 11.11 -2.09 0.22
C PHE A 46 12.28 -1.70 -0.66
N ASP A 47 12.18 -2.05 -1.95
CA ASP A 47 13.16 -1.67 -2.96
C ASP A 47 12.91 -0.19 -3.38
N ASP A 48 11.66 0.17 -3.68
CA ASP A 48 11.23 1.54 -4.02
C ASP A 48 10.15 2.08 -3.06
N VAL A 49 10.10 3.41 -2.94
CA VAL A 49 9.11 4.15 -2.14
C VAL A 49 8.39 5.17 -3.01
N ILE A 50 7.06 5.22 -2.88
CA ILE A 50 6.21 6.27 -3.45
C ILE A 50 5.61 7.05 -2.29
N LEU A 51 5.93 8.34 -2.21
CA LEU A 51 5.37 9.25 -1.22
C LEU A 51 4.32 10.16 -1.88
N LEU A 52 3.09 10.00 -1.43
CA LEU A 52 1.94 10.80 -1.85
C LEU A 52 1.53 11.74 -0.72
N SER A 53 1.36 13.03 -1.03
CA SER A 53 0.84 14.03 -0.10
C SER A 53 -0.05 15.01 -0.86
N GLU A 54 -1.20 15.39 -0.29
CA GLU A 54 -2.18 16.31 -0.90
C GLU A 54 -2.55 15.97 -2.37
N GLY A 55 -2.57 14.69 -2.72
CA GLY A 55 -2.86 14.22 -4.09
C GLY A 55 -1.70 14.37 -5.09
N GLN A 56 -0.51 14.71 -4.63
CA GLN A 56 0.70 14.88 -5.44
C GLN A 56 1.76 13.85 -5.07
N ILE A 57 2.53 13.41 -6.07
CA ILE A 57 3.74 12.60 -5.84
C ILE A 57 4.85 13.56 -5.40
N VAL A 58 5.26 13.40 -4.15
CA VAL A 58 6.34 14.17 -3.53
C VAL A 58 7.69 13.52 -3.81
N TYR A 59 7.71 12.18 -3.86
CA TYR A 59 8.89 11.39 -4.17
C TYR A 59 8.47 10.03 -4.74
N GLN A 60 9.19 9.53 -5.73
CA GLN A 60 9.07 8.17 -6.24
C GLN A 60 10.44 7.66 -6.68
N GLY A 61 10.84 6.50 -6.19
CA GLY A 61 12.09 5.84 -6.58
C GLY A 61 12.74 5.07 -5.45
N PRO A 62 14.05 4.79 -5.55
CA PRO A 62 14.75 3.93 -4.60
C PRO A 62 14.64 4.45 -3.17
N ARG A 63 14.39 3.55 -2.23
CA ARG A 63 14.25 3.87 -0.82
C ARG A 63 15.46 4.64 -0.27
N GLU A 64 16.68 4.22 -0.63
CA GLU A 64 17.93 4.82 -0.14
C GLU A 64 18.09 6.28 -0.56
N SER A 65 17.54 6.65 -1.72
CA SER A 65 17.65 8.01 -2.28
C SER A 65 16.63 8.98 -1.71
N ALA A 66 15.61 8.48 -0.98
CA ALA A 66 14.54 9.32 -0.43
C ALA A 66 15.09 10.35 0.58
N LEU A 67 15.98 9.93 1.49
CA LEU A 67 16.57 10.81 2.49
C LEU A 67 17.45 11.90 1.85
N GLU A 68 18.20 11.55 0.80
CA GLU A 68 19.03 12.51 0.07
C GLU A 68 18.19 13.60 -0.59
N PHE A 69 17.07 13.23 -1.21
CA PHE A 69 16.13 14.18 -1.80
C PHE A 69 15.63 15.21 -0.77
N PHE A 70 15.17 14.77 0.41
CA PHE A 70 14.72 15.69 1.45
C PHE A 70 15.84 16.53 2.05
N LYS A 71 17.05 15.97 2.13
CA LYS A 71 18.25 16.69 2.59
C LYS A 71 18.61 17.84 1.64
N LEU A 72 18.52 17.63 0.33
CA LEU A 72 18.70 18.68 -0.69
C LEU A 72 17.65 19.80 -0.56
N MET A 73 16.46 19.46 -0.08
CA MET A 73 15.39 20.42 0.22
C MET A 73 15.56 21.14 1.58
N GLY A 74 16.62 20.82 2.34
CA GLY A 74 16.93 21.43 3.63
C GLY A 74 16.42 20.67 4.85
N PHE A 75 15.85 19.47 4.66
CA PHE A 75 15.25 18.66 5.72
C PHE A 75 16.10 17.43 6.02
N THR A 76 16.49 17.25 7.28
CA THR A 76 17.31 16.09 7.68
C THR A 76 16.53 15.23 8.68
N CYS A 77 16.55 13.91 8.47
CA CYS A 77 15.98 12.95 9.40
C CYS A 77 16.89 12.82 10.65
N PRO A 78 16.36 12.99 11.88
CA PRO A 78 17.10 12.72 13.10
C PRO A 78 17.48 11.24 13.23
N GLU A 79 18.64 10.93 13.85
CA GLU A 79 19.15 9.55 13.97
C GLU A 79 18.21 8.58 14.69
N ARG A 80 17.41 9.08 15.65
CA ARG A 80 16.48 8.26 16.46
C ARG A 80 15.07 8.20 15.87
N LYS A 81 14.82 8.90 14.75
CA LYS A 81 13.51 8.95 14.12
C LYS A 81 13.42 7.86 13.06
N ASN A 82 12.29 7.17 13.01
CA ASN A 82 11.98 6.25 11.92
C ASN A 82 11.86 7.03 10.60
N VAL A 83 12.56 6.56 9.57
CA VAL A 83 12.56 7.19 8.24
C VAL A 83 11.16 7.28 7.67
N ALA A 84 10.35 6.22 7.81
CA ALA A 84 8.98 6.22 7.28
C ALA A 84 8.10 7.29 7.93
N ASP A 85 8.29 7.53 9.24
CA ASP A 85 7.57 8.58 9.98
C ASP A 85 8.08 9.97 9.58
N PHE A 86 9.39 10.13 9.42
CA PHE A 86 9.99 11.36 8.89
C PHE A 86 9.42 11.73 7.52
N LEU A 87 9.33 10.78 6.59
CA LEU A 87 8.81 11.01 5.23
C LEU A 87 7.35 11.45 5.23
N GLN A 88 6.54 10.98 6.18
CA GLN A 88 5.16 11.43 6.33
C GLN A 88 5.10 12.84 6.94
N GLU A 89 5.84 13.06 8.02
CA GLU A 89 5.78 14.30 8.80
C GLU A 89 6.48 15.49 8.13
N VAL A 90 7.51 15.28 7.30
CA VAL A 90 8.22 16.37 6.60
C VAL A 90 7.32 17.13 5.62
N THR A 91 6.23 16.50 5.16
CA THR A 91 5.22 17.15 4.31
C THR A 91 4.10 17.83 5.11
N SER A 92 4.01 17.56 6.43
CA SER A 92 2.98 18.10 7.31
C SER A 92 3.34 19.52 7.77
N LYS A 93 2.41 20.46 7.63
CA LYS A 93 2.58 21.85 8.12
C LYS A 93 2.88 21.93 9.62
N LYS A 94 2.37 20.98 10.41
CA LYS A 94 2.53 20.97 11.86
C LYS A 94 3.95 20.55 12.28
N ASP A 95 4.52 19.62 11.52
CA ASP A 95 5.68 18.84 11.96
C ASP A 95 6.94 19.16 11.14
N GLN A 96 6.82 19.83 9.99
CA GLN A 96 7.93 20.11 9.07
C GLN A 96 9.06 20.95 9.69
N GLU A 97 8.75 21.87 10.62
CA GLU A 97 9.75 22.76 11.25
C GLU A 97 10.84 21.99 12.00
N GLN A 98 10.48 20.89 12.68
CA GLN A 98 11.40 20.13 13.52
C GLN A 98 12.53 19.44 12.71
N TYR A 99 12.35 19.34 11.40
CA TYR A 99 13.29 18.70 10.48
C TYR A 99 14.17 19.69 9.73
N TRP A 100 13.94 20.99 9.91
CA TRP A 100 14.71 22.03 9.24
C TRP A 100 16.17 22.02 9.72
N SER A 101 17.11 21.84 8.79
CA SER A 101 18.53 21.64 9.11
C SER A 101 19.46 22.72 8.52
N VAL A 102 18.90 23.74 7.86
CA VAL A 102 19.67 24.82 7.25
C VAL A 102 19.90 25.93 8.28
N LEU A 103 21.12 26.02 8.81
CA LEU A 103 21.50 27.01 9.84
C LEU A 103 21.46 28.46 9.33
N ASP A 104 21.76 28.68 8.06
CA ASP A 104 21.88 30.02 7.48
C ASP A 104 20.55 30.66 7.06
N ARG A 105 19.43 29.92 7.17
CA ARG A 105 18.11 30.38 6.70
C ARG A 105 17.05 30.08 7.75
N PRO A 106 16.21 31.07 8.13
CA PRO A 106 15.08 30.80 9.01
C PRO A 106 14.09 29.84 8.33
N TYR A 107 13.49 28.97 9.12
CA TYR A 107 12.46 28.07 8.64
C TYR A 107 11.29 28.84 8.04
N ARG A 108 10.80 28.36 6.90
CA ARG A 108 9.52 28.77 6.31
C ARG A 108 8.86 27.52 5.74
N TYR A 109 7.56 27.38 6.01
CA TYR A 109 6.78 26.28 5.48
C TYR A 109 6.94 26.14 3.96
N VAL A 110 7.38 24.96 3.55
CA VAL A 110 7.51 24.52 2.16
C VAL A 110 6.24 23.73 1.82
N PRO A 111 5.37 24.26 0.93
CA PRO A 111 4.16 23.56 0.55
C PRO A 111 4.46 22.32 -0.29
N VAL A 112 3.55 21.34 -0.26
CA VAL A 112 3.66 20.06 -0.98
C VAL A 112 3.98 20.26 -2.46
N GLY A 113 3.35 21.23 -3.11
CA GLY A 113 3.60 21.54 -4.52
C GLY A 113 5.06 21.95 -4.83
N LYS A 114 5.79 22.51 -3.87
CA LYS A 114 7.23 22.79 -4.06
C LYS A 114 8.06 21.53 -4.02
N PHE A 115 7.71 20.55 -3.18
CA PHE A 115 8.40 19.26 -3.21
C PHE A 115 8.11 18.50 -4.50
N ALA A 116 6.86 18.49 -4.97
CA ALA A 116 6.51 17.86 -6.25
C ALA A 116 7.26 18.49 -7.44
N GLN A 117 7.40 19.83 -7.45
CA GLN A 117 8.22 20.53 -8.45
C GLN A 117 9.72 20.23 -8.30
N ALA A 118 10.23 20.13 -7.08
CA ALA A 118 11.62 19.77 -6.87
C ALA A 118 11.90 18.33 -7.33
N PHE A 119 10.95 17.41 -7.08
CA PHE A 119 11.06 16.03 -7.51
C PHE A 119 11.06 15.89 -9.03
N SER A 120 10.21 16.63 -9.76
CA SER A 120 10.24 16.60 -11.23
C SER A 120 11.56 17.10 -11.83
N LEU A 121 12.32 17.91 -11.09
CA LEU A 121 13.66 18.36 -11.47
C LEU A 121 14.77 17.45 -10.94
N TYR A 122 14.48 16.61 -9.95
CA TYR A 122 15.41 15.65 -9.37
C TYR A 122 15.73 14.54 -10.37
N ARG A 123 16.91 13.90 -10.22
CA ARG A 123 17.40 12.88 -11.17
C ARG A 123 16.37 11.78 -11.39
N GLU A 124 15.85 11.18 -10.32
CA GLU A 124 14.88 10.08 -10.39
C GLU A 124 13.56 10.53 -11.01
N GLY A 125 13.07 11.73 -10.67
CA GLY A 125 11.83 12.26 -11.25
C GLY A 125 11.95 12.57 -12.74
N LYS A 126 13.13 12.99 -13.21
CA LYS A 126 13.38 13.19 -14.65
C LYS A 126 13.38 11.87 -15.41
N ILE A 127 14.13 10.87 -14.92
CA ILE A 127 14.19 9.54 -15.53
C ILE A 127 12.79 8.94 -15.60
N LEU A 128 12.06 8.97 -14.48
CA LEU A 128 10.68 8.49 -14.42
C LEU A 128 9.78 9.22 -15.41
N SER A 129 9.87 10.55 -15.51
CA SER A 129 9.07 11.31 -16.48
C SER A 129 9.44 10.97 -17.91
N GLU A 130 10.72 10.75 -18.22
CA GLU A 130 11.18 10.35 -19.54
C GLU A 130 10.65 8.95 -19.90
N GLU A 131 10.72 7.99 -18.98
CA GLU A 131 10.19 6.64 -19.14
C GLU A 131 8.68 6.63 -19.36
N LEU A 132 7.93 7.40 -18.57
CA LEU A 132 6.47 7.50 -18.70
C LEU A 132 6.03 8.19 -20.00
N ASN A 133 6.88 9.02 -20.60
CA ASN A 133 6.62 9.66 -21.89
C ASN A 133 6.80 8.70 -23.08
N ILE A 134 7.46 7.56 -22.89
CA ILE A 134 7.63 6.56 -23.94
C ILE A 134 6.27 5.90 -24.18
N PRO A 135 5.68 5.99 -25.39
CA PRO A 135 4.38 5.39 -25.66
C PRO A 135 4.48 3.87 -25.56
N PHE A 136 3.61 3.27 -24.77
CA PHE A 136 3.53 1.82 -24.61
C PHE A 136 3.08 1.15 -25.92
N ASP A 137 3.95 0.33 -26.52
CA ASP A 137 3.59 -0.46 -27.70
C ASP A 137 2.79 -1.71 -27.32
N LYS A 138 1.47 -1.63 -27.54
CA LYS A 138 0.53 -2.73 -27.29
C LYS A 138 0.85 -4.02 -28.06
N ARG A 139 1.64 -3.97 -29.13
CA ARG A 139 1.99 -5.15 -29.95
C ARG A 139 2.92 -6.12 -29.21
N ASN A 140 3.73 -5.60 -28.28
CA ASN A 140 4.67 -6.40 -27.49
C ASN A 140 4.03 -6.92 -26.19
N ASN A 141 2.72 -6.75 -26.00
CA ASN A 141 2.09 -7.07 -24.74
C ASN A 141 1.94 -8.60 -24.55
N HIS A 142 2.34 -9.11 -23.39
CA HIS A 142 2.08 -10.50 -23.06
C HIS A 142 0.55 -10.72 -22.96
N PRO A 143 -0.02 -11.80 -23.52
CA PRO A 143 -1.47 -12.03 -23.51
C PRO A 143 -2.10 -12.03 -22.10
N ALA A 144 -1.31 -12.34 -21.06
CA ALA A 144 -1.75 -12.32 -19.66
C ALA A 144 -1.53 -10.99 -18.92
N ALA A 145 -0.91 -9.99 -19.56
CA ALA A 145 -0.54 -8.73 -18.89
C ALA A 145 -1.73 -7.80 -18.62
N LEU A 146 -2.82 -7.95 -19.37
CA LEU A 146 -4.08 -7.25 -19.12
C LEU A 146 -5.20 -8.28 -18.98
N ALA A 147 -5.95 -8.20 -17.88
CA ALA A 147 -7.17 -8.97 -17.73
C ALA A 147 -8.22 -8.45 -18.73
N THR A 148 -8.33 -9.10 -19.88
CA THR A 148 -9.31 -8.74 -20.94
C THR A 148 -10.74 -9.11 -20.55
N CYS A 149 -10.89 -9.95 -19.53
CA CYS A 149 -12.17 -10.45 -19.05
C CYS A 149 -12.43 -9.93 -17.64
N SER A 150 -13.62 -9.37 -17.41
CA SER A 150 -14.05 -8.94 -16.07
C SER A 150 -14.10 -10.08 -15.04
N TYR A 151 -14.18 -11.33 -15.50
CA TYR A 151 -14.16 -12.52 -14.64
C TYR A 151 -13.28 -13.59 -15.30
N GLY A 152 -12.47 -14.29 -14.49
CA GLY A 152 -11.65 -15.42 -14.94
C GLY A 152 -12.42 -16.72 -15.15
N ALA A 153 -13.73 -16.73 -14.88
CA ALA A 153 -14.60 -17.91 -14.98
C ALA A 153 -16.01 -17.53 -15.43
N LYS A 154 -16.79 -18.52 -15.89
CA LYS A 154 -18.19 -18.30 -16.32
C LYS A 154 -19.09 -18.02 -15.11
N ARG A 155 -20.12 -17.18 -15.29
CA ARG A 155 -21.08 -16.84 -14.21
C ARG A 155 -21.75 -18.08 -13.57
N LEU A 156 -22.10 -19.08 -14.37
CA LEU A 156 -22.68 -20.35 -13.87
C LEU A 156 -21.70 -21.13 -12.98
N GLU A 157 -20.42 -21.11 -13.34
CA GLU A 157 -19.37 -21.75 -12.57
C GLU A 157 -19.13 -21.02 -11.25
N LEU A 158 -19.06 -19.69 -11.28
CA LEU A 158 -19.01 -18.87 -10.07
C LEU A 158 -20.22 -19.12 -9.16
N LEU A 159 -21.43 -19.25 -9.71
CA LEU A 159 -22.64 -19.54 -8.94
C LEU A 159 -22.59 -20.94 -8.31
N LYS A 160 -22.12 -21.94 -9.06
CA LYS A 160 -21.91 -23.30 -8.55
C LYS A 160 -20.89 -23.34 -7.42
N ILE A 161 -19.75 -22.64 -7.57
CA ILE A 161 -18.72 -22.52 -6.54
C ILE A 161 -19.31 -21.86 -5.29
N ASN A 162 -20.00 -20.73 -5.42
CA ASN A 162 -20.65 -20.05 -4.30
C ASN A 162 -21.65 -20.96 -3.56
N TYR A 163 -22.47 -21.72 -4.30
CA TYR A 163 -23.40 -22.67 -3.70
C TYR A 163 -22.67 -23.77 -2.90
N GLN A 164 -21.57 -24.32 -3.44
CA GLN A 164 -20.76 -25.32 -2.74
C GLN A 164 -20.14 -24.76 -1.46
N TRP A 165 -19.57 -23.55 -1.52
CA TRP A 165 -19.05 -22.83 -0.36
C TRP A 165 -20.13 -22.61 0.71
N GLN A 166 -21.31 -22.13 0.33
CA GLN A 166 -22.43 -21.92 1.24
C GLN A 166 -22.90 -23.23 1.88
N LYS A 167 -23.06 -24.30 1.10
CA LYS A 167 -23.44 -25.62 1.63
C LYS A 167 -22.42 -26.13 2.65
N LEU A 168 -21.12 -25.92 2.40
CA LEU A 168 -20.05 -26.32 3.30
C LEU A 168 -20.06 -25.49 4.59
N LEU A 169 -20.24 -24.17 4.50
CA LEU A 169 -20.39 -23.27 5.64
C LEU A 169 -21.61 -23.62 6.50
N ILE A 170 -22.76 -23.88 5.87
CA ILE A 170 -23.99 -24.30 6.55
C ILE A 170 -23.79 -25.63 7.26
N LYS A 171 -23.12 -26.60 6.63
CA LYS A 171 -22.83 -27.90 7.25
C LYS A 171 -21.90 -27.75 8.45
N ARG A 172 -20.86 -26.92 8.36
CA ARG A 172 -19.91 -26.69 9.46
C ARG A 172 -20.54 -25.97 10.65
N ASN A 173 -21.46 -25.05 10.37
CA ASN A 173 -22.18 -24.27 11.38
C ASN A 173 -23.61 -24.79 11.63
N ALA A 174 -23.88 -26.07 11.32
CA ALA A 174 -25.23 -26.65 11.33
C ALA A 174 -25.95 -26.47 12.68
N PHE A 175 -25.19 -26.49 13.78
CA PHE A 175 -25.71 -26.23 15.13
C PHE A 175 -26.47 -24.91 15.24
N ILE A 176 -25.93 -23.81 14.69
CA ILE A 176 -26.59 -22.48 14.73
C ILE A 176 -27.92 -22.52 13.97
N TYR A 177 -27.96 -23.21 12.83
CA TYR A 177 -29.16 -23.30 12.00
C TYR A 177 -30.23 -24.19 12.65
N ILE A 178 -29.84 -25.33 13.21
CA ILE A 178 -30.74 -26.22 13.98
C ILE A 178 -31.31 -25.47 15.18
N PHE A 179 -30.46 -24.77 15.93
CA PHE A 179 -30.89 -23.98 17.09
C PHE A 179 -31.87 -22.87 16.70
N LYS A 180 -31.57 -22.09 15.65
CA LYS A 180 -32.50 -21.07 15.13
C LYS A 180 -33.82 -21.68 14.64
N PHE A 181 -33.77 -22.84 14.01
CA PHE A 181 -34.96 -23.56 13.54
C PHE A 181 -35.85 -24.00 14.71
N VAL A 182 -35.25 -24.58 15.75
CA VAL A 182 -35.95 -24.93 16.99
C VAL A 182 -36.55 -23.70 17.67
N GLN A 183 -35.81 -22.58 17.75
CA GLN A 183 -36.35 -21.33 18.30
C GLN A 183 -37.57 -20.81 17.54
N VAL A 184 -37.57 -20.90 16.20
CA VAL A 184 -38.72 -20.50 15.38
C VAL A 184 -39.92 -21.40 15.65
N ILE A 185 -39.71 -22.71 15.73
CA ILE A 185 -40.78 -23.67 16.05
C ILE A 185 -41.38 -23.39 17.43
N LEU A 186 -40.55 -23.19 18.45
CA LEU A 186 -41.01 -22.88 19.81
C LEU A 186 -41.79 -21.56 19.85
N ARG A 187 -41.37 -20.53 19.12
CA ARG A 187 -42.11 -19.25 19.01
C ARG A 187 -43.45 -19.40 18.32
N LEU A 188 -43.55 -20.28 17.31
CA LEU A 188 -44.82 -20.55 16.63
C LEU A 188 -45.79 -21.34 17.52
N LEU A 189 -45.27 -22.24 18.36
CA LEU A 189 -46.07 -23.02 19.30
C LEU A 189 -46.60 -22.18 20.49
N ASN A 190 -45.79 -21.25 21.03
CA ASN A 190 -46.20 -20.36 22.12
C ASN A 190 -47.09 -19.16 21.69
N ARG A 191 -47.46 -19.06 20.41
CA ARG A 191 -48.35 -18.02 19.86
C ARG A 191 -49.82 -18.46 19.75
N LYS A 192 -50.15 -19.68 20.20
CA LYS A 192 -51.51 -20.16 20.46
C LYS A 192 -51.80 -20.11 21.94
#